data_AF-A0AAX2RWU0-F1
#
_entry.id   AF-A0AAX2RWU0-F1
#
_cell.length_a   1.000
_cell.length_b   1.000
_cell.length_c   1.000
_cell.angle_alpha   90.00
_cell.angle_beta   90.00
_cell.angle_gamma   90.00
#
_symmetry.space_group_name_H-M   'P 1'
#
loop_
_entity.id
_entity.type
_entity.pdbx_description
1 polymer ?
#
loop_
_entity_poly.entity_id
_entity_poly.type
_entity_poly.pdbx_seq_one_letter_code
_entity_poly.pdbx_strand_id
1 'polypeptide(L)' 'MEAADGLMYAPPSDFAEPDWDKVDRVHNWRNYVFEDLIALWPTLPLRARAIIAANLQAIADREEWD' A
#
# COMPACT_ATOMS: atom_id res chain seq x y z
N MET A 1 10.39 3.43 -13.68
CA MET A 1 10.06 3.17 -12.26
C MET A 1 10.41 1.72 -11.99
N GLU A 2 11.66 1.42 -11.59
CA GLU A 2 12.19 0.03 -11.54
C GLU A 2 11.61 -0.82 -10.39
N ALA A 3 11.06 -0.19 -9.34
CA ALA A 3 10.61 -0.88 -8.14
C ALA A 3 9.31 -1.70 -8.31
N ALA A 4 8.50 -1.38 -9.32
CA ALA A 4 7.21 -2.02 -9.59
C ALA A 4 7.25 -3.02 -10.76
N ASP A 5 8.41 -3.19 -11.40
CA ASP A 5 8.53 -4.02 -12.60
C ASP A 5 8.34 -5.52 -12.27
N GLY A 6 7.55 -6.20 -13.10
CA GLY A 6 7.21 -7.62 -12.93
C GLY A 6 6.23 -7.96 -11.80
N LEU A 7 5.57 -6.98 -11.18
CA LEU A 7 4.52 -7.24 -10.18
C LEU A 7 3.18 -7.55 -10.87
N MET A 8 2.43 -8.50 -10.30
CA MET A 8 1.09 -8.90 -10.79
C MET A 8 0.06 -7.77 -10.68
N TYR A 9 0.21 -6.90 -9.67
CA TYR A 9 -0.63 -5.73 -9.43
C TYR A 9 0.25 -4.49 -9.36
N ALA A 10 -0.22 -3.39 -9.94
CA ALA A 10 0.45 -2.11 -9.83
C ALA A 10 0.31 -1.59 -8.38
N PRO A 11 1.40 -1.14 -7.74
CA PRO A 11 1.29 -0.49 -6.45
C PRO A 11 0.56 0.85 -6.57
N PRO A 12 -0.13 1.30 -5.51
CA PRO A 12 -0.67 2.66 -5.40
C PRO A 12 0.41 3.71 -5.69
N SER A 13 0.07 4.82 -6.35
CA SER A 13 1.05 5.81 -6.81
C SER A 13 1.88 6.45 -5.70
N ASP A 14 1.38 6.44 -4.47
CA ASP A 14 2.00 7.05 -3.29
C ASP A 14 2.73 6.02 -2.39
N PHE A 15 2.87 4.76 -2.80
CA PHE A 15 3.46 3.69 -1.97
C PHE A 15 4.86 4.02 -1.40
N ALA A 16 5.61 4.87 -2.10
CA ALA A 16 6.97 5.25 -1.70
C ALA A 16 6.97 6.14 -0.45
N GLU A 17 6.05 7.10 -0.41
CA GLU A 17 5.89 8.15 0.61
C GLU A 17 4.39 8.39 0.87
N PRO A 18 3.70 7.41 1.49
CA PRO A 18 2.27 7.51 1.73
C PRO A 18 1.95 8.49 2.86
N ASP A 19 0.82 9.17 2.74
CA ASP A 19 0.25 9.99 3.81
C ASP A 19 -0.63 9.10 4.70
N TRP A 20 -0.08 8.71 5.86
CA TRP A 20 -0.75 7.82 6.81
C TRP A 20 -1.94 8.48 7.52
N ASP A 21 -1.97 9.81 7.61
CA ASP A 21 -3.05 10.54 8.26
C ASP A 21 -4.27 10.70 7.32
N LYS A 22 -4.11 10.34 6.05
CA LYS A 22 -5.18 10.39 5.04
C LYS A 22 -6.00 9.09 5.01
N VAL A 23 -7.02 9.06 5.87
CA VAL A 23 -8.01 7.97 5.94
C VAL A 23 -9.19 8.26 5.02
N ASP A 24 -9.10 7.81 3.76
CA ASP A 24 -10.23 7.81 2.82
C ASP A 24 -11.16 6.59 3.07
N ARG A 25 -12.46 6.77 2.81
CA ARG A 25 -13.53 5.86 3.29
C ARG A 25 -13.63 4.49 2.60
N VAL A 26 -13.10 4.30 1.38
CA VAL A 26 -13.32 3.06 0.60
C VAL A 26 -12.11 2.76 -0.31
N HIS A 27 -11.72 1.49 -0.46
CA HIS A 27 -10.65 1.02 -1.35
C HIS A 27 -9.28 1.67 -1.12
N ASN A 28 -8.98 1.98 0.14
CA ASN A 28 -7.72 2.61 0.53
C ASN A 28 -6.83 1.57 1.21
N TRP A 29 -5.77 1.14 0.52
CA TRP A 29 -4.78 0.20 1.05
C TRP A 29 -4.19 0.60 2.41
N ARG A 30 -4.16 1.90 2.73
CA ARG A 30 -3.67 2.43 4.01
C ARG A 30 -4.56 2.00 5.19
N ASN A 31 -5.84 1.68 4.95
CA ASN A 31 -6.76 1.18 5.98
C ASN A 31 -6.35 -0.20 6.52
N TYR A 32 -5.47 -0.90 5.81
CA TYR A 32 -4.96 -2.23 6.17
C TYR A 32 -3.56 -2.21 6.80
N VAL A 33 -3.00 -1.02 7.01
CA VAL A 33 -1.66 -0.85 7.57
C VAL A 33 -1.79 -0.54 9.06
N PHE A 34 -1.17 -1.37 9.91
CA PHE A 34 -1.12 -1.18 11.36
C PHE A 34 0.13 -0.38 11.79
N GLU A 35 0.12 0.16 13.01
CA GLU A 35 1.16 1.07 13.54
C GLU A 35 2.60 0.53 13.39
N ASP A 36 2.82 -0.76 13.65
CA ASP A 36 4.14 -1.39 13.53
C ASP A 36 4.67 -1.35 12.09
N LEU A 37 3.79 -1.56 11.10
CA LEU A 37 4.16 -1.52 9.69
C LEU A 37 4.41 -0.07 9.23
N ILE A 38 3.65 0.89 9.75
CA ILE A 38 3.89 2.33 9.54
C ILE A 38 5.29 2.71 10.05
N ALA A 39 5.63 2.30 11.27
CA ALA A 39 6.93 2.58 11.89
C ALA A 39 8.10 1.95 11.12
N LEU A 40 7.91 0.75 10.56
CA LEU A 40 8.92 0.06 9.78
C LEU A 40 9.03 0.55 8.33
N TRP A 41 7.98 1.15 7.77
CA TRP A 41 7.92 1.56 6.37
C TRP A 41 9.15 2.29 5.83
N PRO A 42 9.69 3.34 6.50
CA PRO A 42 10.86 4.07 6.00
C PRO A 42 12.14 3.23 5.94
N THR A 43 12.19 2.10 6.66
CA THR A 43 13.34 1.17 6.66
C THR A 43 13.25 0.12 5.55
N LEU A 44 12.06 -0.09 4.99
CA LEU A 44 11.85 -1.10 3.96
C LEU A 44 12.44 -0.64 2.62
N PRO A 45 13.06 -1.54 1.84
CA PRO A 45 13.44 -1.25 0.46
C PRO A 45 12.22 -0.82 -0.36
N LEU A 46 12.42 0.06 -1.34
CA LEU A 46 11.35 0.59 -2.17
C LEU A 46 10.54 -0.53 -2.86
N ARG A 47 11.21 -1.60 -3.32
CA ARG A 47 10.56 -2.77 -3.90
C ARG A 47 9.66 -3.51 -2.90
N ALA A 48 10.06 -3.62 -1.63
CA ALA A 48 9.24 -4.25 -0.61
C ALA A 48 7.98 -3.43 -0.33
N ARG A 49 8.11 -2.09 -0.24
CA ARG A 49 6.97 -1.17 -0.12
C ARG A 49 5.97 -1.34 -1.27
N ALA A 50 6.49 -1.43 -2.51
CA ALA A 50 5.66 -1.67 -3.70
C ALA A 50 4.87 -2.98 -3.61
N ILE A 51 5.53 -4.08 -3.25
CA ILE A 51 4.89 -5.39 -3.12
C ILE A 51 3.79 -5.35 -2.04
N ILE A 52 4.10 -4.79 -0.86
CA ILE A 52 3.15 -4.73 0.25
C ILE A 52 1.95 -3.87 -0.14
N ALA A 53 2.17 -2.65 -0.62
CA ALA A 53 1.10 -1.74 -0.99
C ALA A 53 0.21 -2.32 -2.10
N ALA A 54 0.79 -3.00 -3.10
CA ALA A 54 0.02 -3.66 -4.16
C ALA A 54 -0.88 -4.79 -3.63
N ASN A 55 -0.41 -5.59 -2.67
CA ASN A 55 -1.22 -6.65 -2.06
C ASN A 55 -2.34 -6.06 -1.18
N LEU A 56 -2.04 -5.03 -0.39
CA LEU A 56 -3.02 -4.35 0.45
C LEU A 56 -4.08 -3.64 -0.40
N GLN A 57 -3.69 -3.05 -1.53
CA GLN A 57 -4.64 -2.47 -2.48
C GLN A 57 -5.54 -3.54 -3.08
N ALA A 58 -5.01 -4.70 -3.45
CA ALA A 58 -5.82 -5.81 -3.96
C ALA A 58 -6.82 -6.36 -2.92
N ILE A 59 -6.53 -6.23 -1.62
CA ILE A 59 -7.49 -6.53 -0.54
C ILE A 59 -8.54 -5.42 -0.48
N ALA A 60 -8.12 -4.16 -0.44
CA ALA A 60 -9.01 -3.01 -0.40
C ALA A 60 -9.97 -2.98 -1.60
N ASP A 61 -9.52 -3.32 -2.80
CA ASP A 61 -10.33 -3.40 -4.03
C ASP A 61 -11.38 -4.50 -3.99
N ARG A 62 -11.21 -5.51 -3.13
CA ARG A 62 -12.17 -6.61 -2.93
C ARG A 62 -13.16 -6.35 -1.80
N GLU A 63 -13.07 -5.20 -1.14
CA GLU A 63 -14.09 -4.79 -0.18
C GLU A 63 -15.41 -4.54 -0.91
N GLU A 64 -16.41 -5.38 -0.65
CA GLU A 64 -17.79 -5.05 -0.94
C GLU A 64 -18.38 -4.38 0.31
N TRP A 65 -18.55 -3.06 0.25
CA TRP A 65 -19.23 -2.30 1.30
C TRP A 65 -20.71 -2.16 0.91
N ASP A 66 -21.59 -2.88 1.62
CA ASP A 66 -23.07 -2.72 1.57
C ASP A 66 -23.52 -1.34 2.08
#